data_AF-A0A942S832-F1
#
_entry.id   AF-A0A942S832-F1
#
_cell.length_a   1.000
_cell.length_b   1.000
_cell.length_c   1.000
_cell.angle_alpha   90.00
_cell.angle_beta   90.00
_cell.angle_gamma   90.00
#
_symmetry.space_group_name_H-M   'P 1'
#
loop_
_entity.id
_entity.type
_entity.pdbx_description
1 polymer ?
#
loop_
_entity_poly.entity_id
_entity_poly.type
_entity_poly.pdbx_seq_one_letter_code
_entity_poly.pdbx_strand_id
1 'polypeptide(L)' 'MKKFEEGIDYYYEENGNMVLTAKYHLDKGYCCGHGCRHCPYEYENVPEPRRTLLLKERTHDEKENRATT' A
#
# COMPACT_ATOMS: atom_id res chain seq x y z
N MET A 1 -19.39 1.30 14.85
CA MET A 1 -18.62 1.83 13.70
C MET A 1 -17.20 2.10 14.16
N LYS A 2 -16.20 1.54 13.49
CA LYS A 2 -14.79 1.85 13.79
C LYS A 2 -14.48 3.23 13.20
N LYS A 3 -13.91 4.12 14.01
CA LYS A 3 -13.45 5.44 13.58
C LYS A 3 -12.01 5.29 13.09
N PHE A 4 -11.70 5.84 11.91
CA PHE A 4 -10.33 5.89 11.41
C PHE A 4 -9.62 7.11 11.97
N GLU A 5 -8.33 6.96 12.26
CA GLU A 5 -7.48 8.00 12.85
C GLU A 5 -6.43 8.49 11.84
N GLU A 6 -6.39 9.81 11.63
CA GLU A 6 -5.39 10.46 10.77
C GLU A 6 -3.99 10.32 11.38
N GLY A 7 -2.99 10.03 10.54
CA GLY A 7 -1.62 9.68 10.93
C GLY A 7 -1.44 8.20 11.28
N ILE A 8 -2.51 7.45 11.53
CA ILE A 8 -2.46 6.03 11.89
C ILE A 8 -3.04 5.16 10.78
N ASP A 9 -4.30 5.38 10.44
CA ASP A 9 -5.05 4.61 9.43
C ASP A 9 -4.92 5.23 8.04
N TYR A 10 -4.76 6.56 7.98
CA TYR A 10 -4.59 7.30 6.73
C TYR A 10 -3.84 8.61 6.96
N TYR A 11 -3.33 9.22 5.89
CA TYR A 11 -2.81 10.58 5.87
C TYR A 11 -3.17 11.27 4.56
N TYR A 12 -3.07 12.60 4.51
CA TYR A 12 -3.22 13.36 3.27
C TYR A 12 -1.86 13.69 2.68
N GLU A 13 -1.70 13.48 1.37
CA GLU A 13 -0.55 13.99 0.61
C GLU A 13 -0.76 15.47 0.25
N GLU A 14 0.31 16.13 -0.21
CA GLU A 14 0.29 17.56 -0.59
C GLU A 14 -0.79 17.88 -1.64
N ASN A 15 -1.10 16.91 -2.51
CA ASN A 15 -2.13 17.03 -3.54
C ASN A 15 -3.58 16.86 -3.00
N GLY A 16 -3.76 16.70 -1.68
CA GLY A 16 -5.05 16.45 -1.05
C GLY A 16 -5.56 15.01 -1.18
N ASN A 17 -4.76 14.10 -1.71
CA ASN A 17 -5.14 12.69 -1.82
C ASN A 17 -5.04 11.99 -0.47
N MET A 18 -6.10 11.29 -0.09
CA MET A 18 -6.11 10.44 1.11
C MET A 18 -5.40 9.11 0.82
N VAL A 19 -4.33 8.83 1.57
CA VAL A 19 -3.55 7.60 1.46
C VAL A 19 -3.77 6.74 2.69
N LEU A 20 -4.28 5.52 2.49
CA LEU A 20 -4.47 4.53 3.54
C LEU A 20 -3.15 3.86 3.90
N THR A 21 -2.89 3.68 5.20
CA THR A 21 -1.65 3.06 5.68
C THR A 21 -1.71 1.54 5.63
N ALA A 22 -0.55 0.91 5.79
CA ALA A 22 -0.47 -0.55 5.95
C ALA A 22 -1.30 -1.03 7.17
N LYS A 23 -1.33 -0.25 8.26
CA LYS A 23 -2.12 -0.57 9.45
C LYS A 23 -3.62 -0.65 9.14
N TYR A 24 -4.16 0.33 8.40
CA TYR A 24 -5.55 0.26 7.98
C TYR A 24 -5.84 -1.02 7.19
N HIS A 25 -4.94 -1.39 6.27
CA HIS A 25 -5.10 -2.60 5.47
C HIS A 25 -4.98 -3.89 6.30
N LEU A 26 -4.12 -3.92 7.31
CA LEU A 26 -4.03 -5.02 8.28
C LEU A 26 -5.32 -5.14 9.10
N ASP A 27 -5.82 -4.02 9.62
CA ASP A 27 -7.05 -3.96 10.40
C ASP A 27 -8.30 -4.34 9.58
N LYS A 28 -8.26 -4.12 8.26
CA LYS A 28 -9.27 -4.59 7.30
C LYS A 28 -9.27 -6.12 7.15
N GLY A 29 -8.13 -6.77 7.36
CA GLY A 29 -8.00 -8.23 7.44
C GLY A 29 -8.00 -9.00 6.12
N TYR A 30 -8.01 -8.33 4.96
CA TYR A 30 -7.93 -9.01 3.65
C TYR A 30 -7.40 -8.09 2.54
N CYS A 31 -6.80 -8.70 1.51
CA CYS A 31 -6.41 -8.00 0.28
C CYS A 31 -7.62 -7.67 -0.59
N CYS A 32 -7.81 -6.40 -0.94
CA CYS A 32 -8.98 -5.96 -1.73
C CYS A 32 -8.80 -6.04 -3.25
N GLY A 33 -7.62 -6.43 -3.76
CA GLY A 33 -7.37 -6.60 -5.19
C GLY A 33 -7.18 -5.30 -6.00
N HIS A 34 -7.11 -4.12 -5.35
CA HIS A 34 -6.96 -2.84 -6.05
C HIS A 34 -5.50 -2.41 -6.30
N GLY A 35 -4.51 -3.11 -5.74
CA GLY A 35 -3.10 -2.74 -5.89
C GLY A 35 -2.70 -1.49 -5.10
N CYS A 36 -3.10 -1.41 -3.82
CA CYS A 36 -2.83 -0.25 -2.97
C CYS A 36 -1.33 -0.09 -2.67
N ARG A 37 -0.83 1.15 -2.59
CA ARG A 37 0.58 1.48 -2.32
C ARG A 37 1.14 0.76 -1.09
N HIS A 38 0.40 0.82 0.02
CA HIS A 38 0.81 0.22 1.30
C HIS A 38 0.22 -1.17 1.54
N CYS A 39 -0.03 -1.95 0.48
CA CYS A 39 -0.63 -3.28 0.61
C CYS A 39 0.28 -4.26 1.38
N PRO A 40 -0.15 -4.77 2.54
CA PRO A 40 0.65 -5.69 3.35
C PRO A 40 0.53 -7.16 2.89
N TYR A 41 -0.34 -7.45 1.93
CA TYR A 41 -0.70 -8.81 1.50
C TYR A 41 -0.07 -9.21 0.16
N GLU A 42 1.06 -8.60 -0.21
CA GLU A 42 1.78 -8.92 -1.46
C GLU A 42 0.90 -8.97 -2.71
N TYR A 43 -0.13 -8.12 -2.73
CA TYR A 43 -1.08 -8.00 -3.83
C TYR A 43 -1.80 -9.32 -4.19
N GLU A 44 -1.97 -10.25 -3.25
CA GLU A 44 -2.50 -11.62 -3.49
C GLU A 44 -3.80 -11.68 -4.32
N ASN A 45 -4.73 -10.74 -4.12
CA ASN A 45 -6.02 -10.69 -4.83
C ASN A 45 -6.02 -9.76 -6.05
N VAL A 46 -4.86 -9.21 -6.44
CA VAL A 46 -4.73 -8.41 -7.66
C VAL A 46 -4.57 -9.37 -8.85
N PRO A 47 -5.37 -9.26 -9.93
CA PRO A 47 -5.25 -10.14 -11.08
C PRO A 47 -3.95 -9.91 -11.85
N GLU A 48 -3.45 -10.97 -12.48
CA GLU A 48 -2.31 -10.87 -13.41
C GLU A 48 -2.73 -10.18 -14.72
N PRO A 49 -1.80 -9.46 -15.40
CA PRO A 49 -0.38 -9.30 -15.07
C PRO A 49 -0.08 -8.21 -14.02
N ARG A 50 -1.10 -7.51 -13.51
CA ARG A 50 -0.93 -6.32 -12.67
C ARG A 50 -0.21 -6.64 -11.36
N ARG A 51 -0.51 -7.78 -10.72
CA ARG A 51 0.19 -8.22 -9.50
C ARG A 51 1.70 -8.35 -9.72
N THR A 52 2.11 -9.06 -10.77
CA THR A 52 3.54 -9.22 -11.09
C THR A 52 4.23 -7.86 -11.32
N LEU A 53 3.55 -6.93 -11.99
CA LEU A 53 4.09 -5.58 -12.23
C LEU A 53 4.29 -4.79 -10.93
N LEU A 54 3.27 -4.77 -10.05
CA LEU A 54 3.34 -4.08 -8.76
C LEU A 54 4.44 -4.64 -7.84
N LEU A 55 4.62 -5.97 -7.82
CA LEU A 55 5.71 -6.58 -7.07
C LEU A 55 7.08 -6.15 -7.60
N LYS A 56 7.25 -6.11 -8.94
CA LYS A 56 8.49 -5.62 -9.53
C LYS A 56 8.74 -4.16 -9.17
N GLU A 57 7.77 -3.28 -9.33
CA GLU A 57 7.87 -1.85 -8.98
C GLU A 57 8.35 -1.68 -7.53
N ARG A 58 7.69 -2.34 -6.57
CA ARG A 58 8.09 -2.28 -5.15
C ARG A 58 9.55 -2.67 -4.91
N THR A 59 10.03 -3.74 -5.54
CA THR A 59 11.44 -4.16 -5.36
C THR A 59 12.45 -3.18 -5.96
N HIS A 60 12.08 -2.42 -7.00
CA HIS A 60 12.95 -1.38 -7.55
C HIS A 60 13.06 -0.21 -6.59
N ASP A 61 11.91 0.27 -6.09
CA ASP A 61 11.85 1.35 -5.09
C ASP A 61 12.69 1.00 -3.84
N GLU A 62 12.58 -0.24 -3.34
CA GLU A 62 13.35 -0.70 -2.18
C GLU A 62 14.87 -0.74 -2.44
N LYS A 63 15.29 -1.09 -3.66
CA LYS A 63 16.70 -1.11 -4.04
C LYS A 63 17.26 0.30 -4.19
N GLU A 64 16.52 1.19 -4.82
CA GLU A 64 16.91 2.59 -5.02
C GLU A 64 17.07 3.31 -3.68
N ASN A 65 16.10 3.13 -2.77
CA ASN A 65 16.14 3.71 -1.42
C ASN A 65 17.29 3.16 -0.57
N ARG A 66 17.73 1.93 -0.79
CA ARG A 66 18.89 1.33 -0.10
C ARG A 66 20.23 1.75 -0.71
N ALA A 67 20.26 2.14 -1.98
CA ALA A 67 21.48 2.60 -2.65
C ALA A 67 21.82 4.07 -2.36
N THR A 68 20.88 4.83 -1.77
CA THR A 68 21.01 6.26 -1.45
C THR A 68 21.30 6.53 0.04
N THR A 69 21.55 5.49 0.84
CA THR A 69 22.05 5.56 2.23
C THR A 69 23.50 5.11 2.30
#